data_AF-A0A1V9W1C6-F1
#
_entry.id   AF-A0A1V9W1C6-F1
#
_cell.length_a   1.000
_cell.length_b   1.000
_cell.length_c   1.000
_cell.angle_alpha   90.00
_cell.angle_beta   90.00
_cell.angle_gamma   90.00
#
_symmetry.space_group_name_H-M   'P 1'
#
loop_
_entity.id
_entity.type
_entity.pdbx_description
1 polymer ?
#
loop_
_entity_poly.entity_id
_entity_poly.type
_entity_poly.pdbx_seq_one_letter_code
_entity_poly.pdbx_strand_id
1 'polypeptide(L)'
;MEEYIDDLLRRMGDEEAGIRQCAYEEARWLNDLSLFSCLQEKVTKARKAHIKTNLYFLITQLAINTKEMYIADYLIDRLESEESRVVLDSLLIDLSKLSEASNAHKIIPYIYHKNSGVRYSAVIALKLCKSLEAEDALLKLLTVEEKRDDVVNICATLYEIGTKRSILLLTKLLHCDSAYIRSAAIETLAEIGKTDLQIVYIDALADRNVMVKYEAIRAIYTYGDEMAIKPICERVNKVVARRRKNEVEPIDESEIIIALRFLHQFADQEEVLKTLDKVYNKRGNLFMSERKWLRDSISYFQEKERM
;
A
#
# COMPACT_ATOMS: atom_id res chain seq x y z
N MET A 1 -36.49 -10.54 -10.40
CA MET A 1 -35.02 -10.53 -10.56
C MET A 1 -34.61 -9.61 -11.70
N GLU A 2 -35.08 -9.83 -12.92
CA GLU A 2 -34.67 -9.02 -14.08
C GLU A 2 -35.09 -7.54 -13.97
N GLU A 3 -36.34 -7.27 -13.59
CA GLU A 3 -36.84 -5.89 -13.38
C GLU A 3 -36.05 -5.13 -12.30
N TYR A 4 -35.60 -5.82 -11.26
CA TYR A 4 -34.81 -5.22 -10.18
C TYR A 4 -33.43 -4.76 -10.69
N ILE A 5 -32.73 -5.63 -11.44
CA ILE A 5 -31.45 -5.28 -12.03
C ILE A 5 -31.60 -4.15 -13.06
N ASP A 6 -32.66 -4.17 -13.87
CA ASP A 6 -32.89 -3.11 -14.87
C ASP A 6 -33.21 -1.76 -14.22
N ASP A 7 -34.00 -1.73 -13.14
CA ASP A 7 -34.21 -0.51 -12.37
C ASP A 7 -32.90 0.01 -11.73
N LEU A 8 -32.12 -0.89 -11.14
CA LEU A 8 -30.84 -0.52 -10.51
C LEU A 8 -29.86 0.05 -11.55
N LEU A 9 -29.72 -0.60 -12.72
CA LEU A 9 -28.87 -0.12 -13.82
C LEU A 9 -29.34 1.23 -14.36
N ARG A 10 -30.66 1.45 -14.45
CA ARG A 10 -31.23 2.74 -14.84
C ARG A 10 -30.85 3.83 -13.84
N ARG A 11 -31.01 3.58 -12.54
CA ARG A 11 -30.65 4.55 -11.48
C ARG A 11 -29.15 4.81 -11.41
N MET A 12 -28.30 3.81 -11.65
CA MET A 12 -26.84 3.99 -11.73
C MET A 12 -26.42 4.89 -12.91
N GLY A 13 -27.22 4.94 -13.97
CA GLY A 13 -27.01 5.79 -15.15
C GLY A 13 -27.81 7.10 -15.15
N ASP A 14 -28.49 7.43 -14.06
CA ASP A 14 -29.34 8.63 -13.96
C ASP A 14 -28.52 9.92 -14.09
N GLU A 15 -29.12 11.03 -14.51
CA GLU A 15 -28.43 12.33 -14.61
C GLU A 15 -28.21 12.98 -13.23
N GLU A 16 -29.07 12.67 -12.25
CA GLU A 16 -28.98 13.18 -10.90
C GLU A 16 -27.93 12.39 -10.08
N ALA A 17 -26.92 13.11 -9.55
CA ALA A 17 -25.83 12.50 -8.80
C ALA A 17 -26.31 11.77 -7.53
N GLY A 18 -27.34 12.31 -6.86
CA GLY A 18 -27.94 11.68 -5.67
C GLY A 18 -28.57 10.32 -5.98
N ILE A 19 -29.34 10.23 -7.07
CA ILE A 19 -29.96 8.97 -7.51
C ILE A 19 -28.89 7.94 -7.85
N ARG A 20 -27.85 8.33 -8.60
CA ARG A 20 -26.71 7.45 -8.90
C ARG A 20 -26.05 6.95 -7.62
N GLN A 21 -25.72 7.85 -6.69
CA GLN A 21 -25.05 7.48 -5.45
C GLN A 21 -25.87 6.47 -4.64
N CYS A 22 -27.18 6.72 -4.45
CA CYS A 22 -28.07 5.79 -3.77
C CYS A 22 -28.09 4.40 -4.45
N ALA A 23 -28.06 4.34 -5.78
CA ALA A 23 -28.02 3.07 -6.51
C ALA A 23 -26.70 2.31 -6.28
N TYR A 24 -25.56 3.00 -6.27
CA TYR A 24 -24.27 2.39 -5.94
C TYR A 24 -24.20 1.93 -4.47
N GLU A 25 -24.80 2.68 -3.55
CA GLU A 25 -24.89 2.31 -2.14
C GLU A 25 -25.78 1.08 -1.93
N GLU A 26 -26.92 1.01 -2.60
CA GLU A 26 -27.79 -0.17 -2.60
C GLU A 26 -27.07 -1.39 -3.18
N ALA A 27 -26.40 -1.22 -4.32
CA ALA A 27 -25.65 -2.28 -4.98
C ALA A 27 -24.56 -2.90 -4.10
N ARG A 28 -23.95 -2.14 -3.18
CA ARG A 28 -22.95 -2.66 -2.22
C ARG A 28 -23.48 -3.72 -1.28
N TRP A 29 -24.81 -3.80 -1.11
CA TRP A 29 -25.44 -4.81 -0.25
C TRP A 29 -25.94 -6.03 -1.04
N LEU A 30 -25.68 -6.12 -2.34
CA LEU A 30 -26.10 -7.27 -3.15
C LEU A 30 -25.41 -8.55 -2.72
N ASN A 31 -26.20 -9.53 -2.30
CA ASN A 31 -25.73 -10.84 -1.85
C ASN A 31 -26.59 -12.02 -2.37
N ASP A 32 -27.60 -11.74 -3.20
CA ASP A 32 -28.47 -12.75 -3.78
C ASP A 32 -27.81 -13.40 -5.00
N LEU A 33 -27.27 -14.60 -4.82
CA LEU A 33 -26.61 -15.38 -5.88
C LEU A 33 -27.52 -15.74 -7.05
N SER A 34 -28.85 -15.74 -6.88
CA SER A 34 -29.77 -16.02 -7.98
C SER A 34 -29.69 -14.96 -9.09
N LEU A 35 -29.23 -13.75 -8.75
CA LEU A 35 -29.01 -12.65 -9.70
C LEU A 35 -27.81 -12.87 -10.62
N PHE A 36 -26.89 -13.76 -10.27
CA PHE A 36 -25.63 -13.92 -11.01
C PHE A 36 -25.86 -14.33 -12.47
N SER A 37 -26.71 -15.34 -12.71
CA SER A 37 -27.04 -15.81 -14.07
C SER A 37 -27.65 -14.71 -14.95
N CYS A 38 -28.56 -13.92 -14.39
CA CYS A 38 -29.18 -12.77 -15.04
C CYS A 38 -28.14 -11.70 -15.41
N LEU A 39 -27.22 -11.40 -14.49
CA LEU A 39 -26.14 -10.43 -14.73
C LEU A 39 -25.18 -10.92 -15.83
N GLN A 40 -24.83 -12.20 -15.86
CA GLN A 40 -24.00 -12.79 -16.92
C GLN A 40 -24.66 -12.61 -18.30
N GLU A 41 -25.95 -12.93 -18.42
CA GLU A 41 -26.68 -12.74 -19.66
C GLU A 41 -26.68 -11.28 -20.11
N LYS A 42 -26.96 -10.33 -19.19
CA LYS A 42 -26.95 -8.90 -19.51
C LYS A 42 -25.57 -8.39 -19.92
N VAL A 43 -24.48 -8.90 -19.33
CA VAL A 43 -23.10 -8.57 -19.74
C VAL A 43 -22.86 -8.93 -21.20
N THR A 44 -23.28 -10.13 -21.64
CA THR A 44 -23.08 -10.57 -23.03
C THR A 44 -23.86 -9.72 -24.05
N LYS A 45 -25.04 -9.21 -23.67
CA LYS A 45 -25.88 -8.37 -24.52
C LYS A 45 -25.47 -6.89 -24.51
N ALA A 46 -24.79 -6.43 -23.46
CA ALA A 46 -24.42 -5.04 -23.28
C ALA A 46 -23.37 -4.58 -24.30
N ARG A 47 -23.68 -3.49 -25.01
CA ARG A 47 -22.75 -2.87 -25.99
C ARG A 47 -22.06 -1.61 -25.46
N LYS A 48 -22.73 -0.87 -24.58
CA LYS A 48 -22.22 0.41 -24.07
C LYS A 48 -21.26 0.18 -22.91
N ALA A 49 -20.11 0.84 -22.94
CA ALA A 49 -19.06 0.70 -21.92
C ALA A 49 -19.58 0.96 -20.50
N HIS A 50 -20.35 2.02 -20.27
CA HIS A 50 -20.87 2.34 -18.93
C HIS A 50 -21.85 1.26 -18.41
N ILE A 51 -22.65 0.63 -19.28
CA ILE A 51 -23.55 -0.46 -18.87
C ILE A 51 -22.72 -1.66 -18.43
N LYS A 52 -21.67 -2.01 -19.21
CA LYS A 52 -20.76 -3.10 -18.84
C LYS A 52 -20.05 -2.82 -17.51
N THR A 53 -19.54 -1.62 -17.32
CA THR A 53 -18.93 -1.19 -16.06
C THR A 53 -19.89 -1.36 -14.88
N ASN A 54 -21.15 -0.90 -15.01
CA ASN A 54 -22.15 -1.08 -13.96
C ASN A 54 -22.42 -2.56 -13.69
N LEU A 55 -22.59 -3.37 -14.74
CA LEU A 55 -22.84 -4.81 -14.59
C LEU A 55 -21.69 -5.54 -13.89
N TYR A 56 -20.43 -5.25 -14.26
CA TYR A 56 -19.26 -5.82 -13.60
C TYR A 56 -19.16 -5.36 -12.14
N PHE A 57 -19.50 -4.10 -11.85
CA PHE A 57 -19.58 -3.62 -10.49
C PHE A 57 -20.59 -4.42 -9.66
N LEU A 58 -21.81 -4.67 -10.18
CA LEU A 58 -22.83 -5.48 -9.50
C LEU A 58 -22.34 -6.92 -9.24
N ILE A 59 -21.73 -7.55 -10.24
CA ILE A 59 -21.16 -8.90 -10.09
C ILE A 59 -20.03 -8.91 -9.05
N THR A 60 -19.23 -7.84 -8.99
CA THR A 60 -18.17 -7.68 -7.99
C THR A 60 -18.76 -7.57 -6.58
N GLN A 61 -19.88 -6.87 -6.39
CA GLN A 61 -20.54 -6.83 -5.08
C GLN A 61 -21.06 -8.20 -4.67
N LEU A 62 -21.60 -9.00 -5.60
CA LEU A 62 -21.94 -10.40 -5.34
C LEU A 62 -20.69 -11.18 -4.90
N ALA A 63 -19.57 -11.07 -5.63
CA ALA A 63 -18.32 -11.74 -5.26
C ALA A 63 -17.85 -11.37 -3.84
N ILE A 64 -17.87 -10.08 -3.49
CA ILE A 64 -17.45 -9.58 -2.17
C ILE A 64 -18.36 -10.13 -1.06
N ASN A 65 -19.68 -10.01 -1.24
CA ASN A 65 -20.65 -10.30 -0.18
C ASN A 65 -20.91 -11.79 0.01
N THR A 66 -20.79 -12.58 -1.06
CA THR A 66 -21.04 -14.03 -1.03
C THR A 66 -19.75 -14.83 -0.82
N LYS A 67 -18.60 -14.25 -1.15
CA LYS A 67 -17.27 -14.88 -1.09
C LYS A 67 -17.12 -16.11 -2.00
N GLU A 68 -17.96 -16.20 -3.03
CA GLU A 68 -17.92 -17.27 -4.01
C GLU A 68 -16.79 -17.06 -5.03
N MET A 69 -15.75 -17.91 -4.96
CA MET A 69 -14.53 -17.77 -5.77
C MET A 69 -14.77 -17.84 -7.28
N TYR A 70 -15.75 -18.65 -7.71
CA TYR A 70 -16.05 -18.80 -9.14
C TYR A 70 -16.55 -17.50 -9.80
N ILE A 71 -17.07 -16.54 -9.01
CA ILE A 71 -17.49 -15.24 -9.53
C ILE A 71 -16.25 -14.39 -9.88
N ALA A 72 -15.20 -14.46 -9.06
CA ALA A 72 -13.93 -13.81 -9.36
C ALA A 72 -13.30 -14.39 -10.63
N ASP A 73 -13.32 -15.71 -10.79
CA ASP A 73 -12.82 -16.38 -11.99
C ASP A 73 -13.62 -15.97 -13.24
N TYR A 74 -14.95 -15.88 -13.15
CA TYR A 74 -15.78 -15.35 -14.22
C TYR A 74 -15.39 -13.90 -14.61
N LEU A 75 -15.16 -13.03 -13.63
CA LEU A 75 -14.75 -11.64 -13.89
C LEU A 75 -13.37 -11.59 -14.57
N ILE A 76 -12.44 -12.46 -14.19
CA ILE A 76 -11.12 -12.59 -14.84
C ILE A 76 -11.27 -13.08 -16.28
N ASP A 77 -12.09 -14.10 -16.52
CA ASP A 77 -12.35 -14.64 -17.86
C ASP A 77 -12.92 -13.58 -18.80
N ARG A 78 -13.71 -12.64 -18.27
CA ARG A 78 -14.29 -11.56 -19.06
C ARG A 78 -13.24 -10.57 -19.58
N LEU A 79 -12.08 -10.42 -18.96
CA LEU A 79 -11.02 -9.53 -19.43
C LEU A 79 -10.67 -9.76 -20.91
N GLU A 80 -10.51 -11.03 -21.31
CA GLU A 80 -10.09 -11.44 -22.67
C GLU A 80 -11.07 -10.99 -23.76
N SER A 81 -12.31 -10.75 -23.37
CA SER A 81 -13.41 -10.39 -24.28
C SER A 81 -13.77 -8.91 -24.25
N GLU A 82 -13.07 -8.10 -23.46
CA GLU A 82 -13.30 -6.66 -23.36
C GLU A 82 -12.20 -5.87 -24.09
N GLU A 83 -12.61 -5.09 -25.10
CA GLU A 83 -11.68 -4.24 -25.86
C GLU A 83 -11.61 -2.80 -25.32
N SER A 84 -12.67 -2.35 -24.64
CA SER A 84 -12.76 -0.98 -24.14
C SER A 84 -11.80 -0.79 -22.98
N ARG A 85 -10.81 0.10 -23.16
CA ARG A 85 -9.89 0.50 -22.09
C ARG A 85 -10.61 0.95 -20.81
N VAL A 86 -11.78 1.57 -20.92
CA VAL A 86 -12.55 2.04 -19.76
C VAL A 86 -13.16 0.86 -19.00
N VAL A 87 -13.65 -0.15 -19.73
CA VAL A 87 -14.22 -1.35 -19.11
C VAL A 87 -13.12 -2.19 -18.49
N LEU A 88 -12.00 -2.39 -19.19
CA LEU A 88 -10.83 -3.10 -18.67
C LEU A 88 -10.30 -2.45 -17.39
N ASP A 89 -10.07 -1.14 -17.42
CA ASP A 89 -9.60 -0.38 -16.26
C ASP A 89 -10.52 -0.55 -15.05
N SER A 90 -11.84 -0.34 -15.25
CA SER A 90 -12.83 -0.51 -14.18
C SER A 90 -12.89 -1.94 -13.65
N LEU A 91 -12.89 -2.94 -14.54
CA LEU A 91 -12.97 -4.35 -14.17
C LEU A 91 -11.74 -4.79 -13.37
N LEU A 92 -10.54 -4.35 -13.77
CA LEU A 92 -9.31 -4.63 -13.04
C LEU A 92 -9.28 -3.93 -11.66
N ILE A 93 -9.78 -2.69 -11.56
CA ILE A 93 -9.97 -2.01 -10.27
C ILE A 93 -10.92 -2.81 -9.38
N ASP A 94 -12.02 -3.31 -9.93
CA ASP A 94 -12.99 -4.09 -9.18
C ASP A 94 -12.41 -5.44 -8.74
N LEU A 95 -11.67 -6.13 -9.60
CA LEU A 95 -10.92 -7.35 -9.26
C LEU A 95 -9.92 -7.10 -8.12
N SER A 96 -9.25 -5.94 -8.07
CA SER A 96 -8.32 -5.59 -7.00
C SER A 96 -8.96 -5.48 -5.61
N LYS A 97 -10.28 -5.41 -5.51
CA LYS A 97 -11.02 -5.35 -4.23
C LYS A 97 -11.38 -6.75 -3.72
N LEU A 98 -11.24 -7.78 -4.54
CA LEU A 98 -11.53 -9.16 -4.18
C LEU A 98 -10.36 -9.75 -3.36
N SER A 99 -10.63 -10.82 -2.61
CA SER A 99 -9.64 -11.38 -1.66
C SER A 99 -8.77 -12.50 -2.23
N GLU A 100 -9.30 -13.33 -3.13
CA GLU A 100 -8.60 -14.49 -3.69
C GLU A 100 -9.13 -14.87 -5.09
N ALA A 101 -8.22 -15.22 -6.01
CA ALA A 101 -8.52 -15.90 -7.28
C ALA A 101 -7.29 -16.67 -7.80
N SER A 102 -7.48 -17.68 -8.66
CA SER A 102 -6.38 -18.56 -9.09
C SER A 102 -5.76 -18.19 -10.45
N ASN A 103 -6.35 -17.27 -11.21
CA ASN A 103 -6.07 -17.08 -12.64
C ASN A 103 -5.14 -15.91 -12.97
N ALA A 104 -3.96 -15.85 -12.34
CA ALA A 104 -2.98 -14.77 -12.56
C ALA A 104 -2.56 -14.62 -14.03
N HIS A 105 -2.35 -15.74 -14.73
CA HIS A 105 -1.98 -15.79 -16.15
C HIS A 105 -2.90 -14.97 -17.08
N LYS A 106 -4.18 -14.77 -16.72
CA LYS A 106 -5.14 -13.97 -17.51
C LYS A 106 -5.04 -12.47 -17.25
N ILE A 107 -4.54 -12.06 -16.08
CA ILE A 107 -4.33 -10.65 -15.74
C ILE A 107 -2.97 -10.15 -16.25
N ILE A 108 -1.95 -11.02 -16.28
CA ILE A 108 -0.57 -10.69 -16.68
C ILE A 108 -0.45 -9.97 -18.04
N PRO A 109 -1.20 -10.30 -19.10
CA PRO A 109 -1.11 -9.56 -20.36
C PRO A 109 -1.41 -8.05 -20.21
N TYR A 110 -2.24 -7.67 -19.24
CA TYR A 110 -2.70 -6.29 -19.06
C TYR A 110 -1.69 -5.41 -18.32
N ILE A 111 -0.71 -5.97 -17.60
CA ILE A 111 0.39 -5.17 -17.01
C ILE A 111 1.32 -4.57 -18.08
N TYR A 112 1.23 -5.01 -19.34
CA TYR A 112 1.94 -4.46 -20.49
C TYR A 112 1.03 -3.65 -21.44
N HIS A 113 -0.20 -3.35 -21.02
CA HIS A 113 -1.17 -2.68 -21.88
C HIS A 113 -0.74 -1.26 -22.30
N LYS A 114 -1.12 -0.82 -23.50
CA LYS A 114 -0.75 0.51 -24.03
C LYS A 114 -1.30 1.68 -23.21
N ASN A 115 -2.46 1.49 -22.58
CA ASN A 115 -3.08 2.48 -21.70
C ASN A 115 -2.53 2.36 -20.27
N SER A 116 -2.06 3.48 -19.70
CA SER A 116 -1.46 3.52 -18.36
C SER A 116 -2.45 3.19 -17.24
N GLY A 117 -3.71 3.58 -17.34
CA GLY A 117 -4.76 3.22 -16.37
C GLY A 117 -4.94 1.71 -16.29
N VAL A 118 -5.09 1.06 -17.45
CA VAL A 118 -5.17 -0.41 -17.52
C VAL A 118 -3.92 -1.10 -16.95
N ARG A 119 -2.70 -0.60 -17.22
CA ARG A 119 -1.48 -1.17 -16.61
C ARG A 119 -1.50 -1.06 -15.09
N TYR A 120 -1.77 0.14 -14.59
CA TYR A 120 -1.88 0.40 -13.16
C TYR A 120 -2.89 -0.54 -12.50
N SER A 121 -4.11 -0.58 -13.05
CA SER A 121 -5.20 -1.41 -12.55
C SER A 121 -4.87 -2.90 -12.64
N ALA A 122 -4.16 -3.34 -13.68
CA ALA A 122 -3.69 -4.72 -13.79
C ALA A 122 -2.64 -5.08 -12.75
N VAL A 123 -1.67 -4.18 -12.50
CA VAL A 123 -0.61 -4.38 -11.49
C VAL A 123 -1.25 -4.56 -10.12
N ILE A 124 -2.15 -3.66 -9.71
CA ILE A 124 -2.83 -3.79 -8.42
C ILE A 124 -3.78 -5.00 -8.38
N ALA A 125 -4.40 -5.39 -9.49
CA ALA A 125 -5.29 -6.55 -9.53
C ALA A 125 -4.55 -7.87 -9.31
N LEU A 126 -3.25 -7.96 -9.62
CA LEU A 126 -2.45 -9.17 -9.38
C LEU A 126 -2.35 -9.55 -7.89
N LYS A 127 -2.60 -8.61 -6.97
CA LYS A 127 -2.66 -8.92 -5.54
C LYS A 127 -3.76 -9.91 -5.17
N LEU A 128 -4.81 -9.98 -6.00
CA LEU A 128 -5.90 -10.93 -5.88
C LEU A 128 -5.41 -12.37 -5.93
N CYS A 129 -4.36 -12.63 -6.71
CA CYS A 129 -3.92 -13.99 -6.98
C CYS A 129 -2.94 -14.54 -5.94
N LYS A 130 -2.18 -13.66 -5.27
CA LYS A 130 -1.16 -14.02 -4.26
C LYS A 130 -0.28 -15.21 -4.66
N SER A 131 0.02 -15.32 -5.95
CA SER A 131 0.70 -16.47 -6.54
C SER A 131 2.13 -16.14 -6.93
N LEU A 132 2.99 -17.16 -6.94
CA LEU A 132 4.37 -17.03 -7.43
C LEU A 132 4.43 -16.60 -8.90
N GLU A 133 3.40 -16.95 -9.69
CA GLU A 133 3.26 -16.51 -11.07
C GLU A 133 3.05 -15.00 -11.17
N ALA A 134 2.18 -14.43 -10.33
CA ALA A 134 1.98 -12.98 -10.24
C ALA A 134 3.25 -12.26 -9.79
N GLU A 135 3.95 -12.79 -8.76
CA GLU A 135 5.25 -12.28 -8.34
C GLU A 135 6.26 -12.29 -9.49
N ASP A 136 6.40 -13.40 -10.22
CA ASP A 136 7.35 -13.52 -11.33
C ASP A 136 7.05 -12.55 -12.48
N ALA A 137 5.77 -12.28 -12.75
CA ALA A 137 5.38 -11.29 -13.75
C ALA A 137 5.75 -9.85 -13.31
N LEU A 138 5.51 -9.50 -12.05
CA LEU A 138 5.88 -8.20 -11.48
C LEU A 138 7.40 -8.01 -11.44
N LEU A 139 8.16 -9.04 -11.06
CA LEU A 139 9.62 -8.98 -11.05
C LEU A 139 10.20 -8.81 -12.46
N LYS A 140 9.61 -9.47 -13.48
CA LYS A 140 9.98 -9.22 -14.88
C LYS A 140 9.67 -7.79 -15.30
N LEU A 141 8.47 -7.28 -14.99
CA LEU A 141 8.08 -5.91 -15.31
C LEU A 141 9.03 -4.88 -14.66
N LEU A 142 9.43 -5.12 -13.41
CA LEU A 142 10.35 -4.27 -12.66
C LEU A 142 11.73 -4.14 -13.33
N THR A 143 12.16 -5.11 -14.14
CA THR A 143 13.46 -5.04 -14.84
C THR A 143 13.46 -4.15 -16.08
N VAL A 144 12.29 -3.83 -16.62
CA VAL A 144 12.14 -3.05 -17.86
C VAL A 144 11.44 -1.71 -17.66
N GLU A 145 10.78 -1.51 -16.51
CA GLU A 145 10.05 -0.28 -16.23
C GLU A 145 10.96 0.79 -15.62
N GLU A 146 10.87 2.01 -16.16
CA GLU A 146 11.68 3.15 -15.74
C GLU A 146 10.83 4.27 -15.13
N LYS A 147 9.52 4.26 -15.39
CA LYS A 147 8.62 5.30 -14.88
C LYS A 147 8.47 5.13 -13.39
N ARG A 148 8.76 6.22 -12.67
CA ARG A 148 8.64 6.29 -11.22
C ARG A 148 7.33 5.70 -10.71
N ASP A 149 6.20 6.17 -11.23
CA ASP A 149 4.89 5.80 -10.70
C ASP A 149 4.61 4.30 -10.94
N ASP A 150 4.93 3.79 -12.13
CA ASP A 150 4.76 2.37 -12.46
C ASP A 150 5.66 1.49 -11.56
N VAL A 151 6.92 1.88 -11.31
CA VAL A 151 7.82 1.18 -10.36
C VAL A 151 7.29 1.19 -8.93
N VAL A 152 6.79 2.33 -8.45
CA VAL A 152 6.23 2.44 -7.09
C VAL A 152 5.00 1.54 -6.94
N ASN A 153 4.13 1.47 -7.97
CA ASN A 153 2.95 0.60 -7.96
C ASN A 153 3.32 -0.89 -7.95
N ILE A 154 4.40 -1.27 -8.67
CA ILE A 154 4.94 -2.64 -8.62
C ILE A 154 5.45 -2.95 -7.20
N CYS A 155 6.22 -2.05 -6.58
CA CYS A 155 6.67 -2.22 -5.20
C CYS A 155 5.49 -2.37 -4.23
N ALA A 156 4.47 -1.52 -4.32
CA ALA A 156 3.28 -1.61 -3.48
C ALA A 156 2.54 -2.95 -3.64
N THR A 157 2.49 -3.49 -4.85
CA THR A 157 1.89 -4.82 -5.08
C THR A 157 2.78 -5.93 -4.51
N LEU A 158 4.10 -5.85 -4.69
CA LEU A 158 5.08 -6.78 -4.11
C LEU A 158 5.12 -6.69 -2.58
N TYR A 159 4.76 -5.57 -1.97
CA TYR A 159 4.61 -5.47 -0.52
C TYR A 159 3.53 -6.44 -0.01
N GLU A 160 2.44 -6.58 -0.76
CA GLU A 160 1.32 -7.46 -0.38
C GLU A 160 1.55 -8.94 -0.76
N ILE A 161 2.23 -9.23 -1.88
CA ILE A 161 2.35 -10.61 -2.41
C ILE A 161 3.77 -11.13 -2.56
N GLY A 162 4.78 -10.28 -2.42
CA GLY A 162 6.16 -10.60 -2.67
C GLY A 162 6.71 -11.59 -1.64
N THR A 163 7.64 -12.41 -2.09
CA THR A 163 8.38 -13.35 -1.25
C THR A 163 9.85 -12.96 -1.22
N LYS A 164 10.68 -13.70 -0.48
CA LYS A 164 12.13 -13.47 -0.41
C LYS A 164 12.81 -13.47 -1.80
N ARG A 165 12.17 -14.00 -2.84
CA ARG A 165 12.63 -13.95 -4.24
C ARG A 165 12.73 -12.51 -4.76
N SER A 166 11.87 -11.61 -4.27
CA SER A 166 11.83 -10.20 -4.66
C SER A 166 13.02 -9.39 -4.14
N ILE A 167 13.68 -9.84 -3.06
CA ILE A 167 14.71 -9.08 -2.33
C ILE A 167 15.81 -8.60 -3.27
N LEU A 168 16.38 -9.47 -4.11
CA LEU A 168 17.51 -9.11 -4.97
C LEU A 168 17.19 -7.95 -5.92
N LEU A 169 15.99 -7.94 -6.51
CA LEU A 169 15.58 -6.88 -7.43
C LEU A 169 15.21 -5.60 -6.68
N LEU A 170 14.50 -5.71 -5.56
CA LEU A 170 14.14 -4.58 -4.72
C LEU A 170 15.39 -3.87 -4.13
N THR A 171 16.42 -4.61 -3.73
CA THR A 171 17.69 -4.03 -3.26
C THR A 171 18.36 -3.16 -4.33
N LYS A 172 18.26 -3.51 -5.61
CA LYS A 172 18.82 -2.67 -6.69
C LYS A 172 18.12 -1.31 -6.77
N LEU A 173 16.84 -1.24 -6.43
CA LEU A 173 16.08 0.01 -6.43
C LEU A 173 16.60 1.01 -5.39
N LEU A 174 17.32 0.56 -4.35
CA LEU A 174 17.96 1.44 -3.36
C LEU A 174 19.07 2.33 -3.93
N HIS A 175 19.50 2.09 -5.16
CA HIS A 175 20.52 2.89 -5.84
C HIS A 175 19.96 3.78 -6.95
N CYS A 176 18.64 3.81 -7.15
CA CYS A 176 18.03 4.68 -8.15
C CYS A 176 18.00 6.15 -7.70
N ASP A 177 17.84 7.08 -8.66
CA ASP A 177 17.82 8.52 -8.38
C ASP A 177 16.58 8.97 -7.59
N SER A 178 15.43 8.34 -7.86
CA SER A 178 14.15 8.70 -7.27
C SER A 178 14.05 8.28 -5.81
N ALA A 179 13.95 9.26 -4.91
CA ALA A 179 13.76 8.98 -3.48
C ALA A 179 12.44 8.24 -3.19
N TYR A 180 11.41 8.46 -4.01
CA TYR A 180 10.13 7.76 -3.87
C TYR A 180 10.27 6.25 -4.16
N ILE A 181 11.05 5.89 -5.18
CA ILE A 181 11.33 4.48 -5.49
C ILE A 181 12.19 3.86 -4.39
N ARG A 182 13.25 4.55 -3.94
CA ARG A 182 14.09 4.06 -2.84
C ARG A 182 13.28 3.85 -1.56
N SER A 183 12.36 4.77 -1.24
CA SER A 183 11.48 4.68 -0.08
C SER A 183 10.54 3.48 -0.16
N ALA A 184 9.82 3.33 -1.29
CA ALA A 184 8.94 2.19 -1.53
C ALA A 184 9.69 0.86 -1.49
N ALA A 185 10.94 0.83 -1.99
CA ALA A 185 11.79 -0.34 -1.93
C ALA A 185 12.17 -0.70 -0.48
N ILE A 186 12.53 0.26 0.38
CA ILE A 186 12.79 -0.01 1.81
C ILE A 186 11.54 -0.56 2.50
N GLU A 187 10.38 0.05 2.28
CA GLU A 187 9.12 -0.42 2.87
C GLU A 187 8.79 -1.86 2.43
N THR A 188 8.94 -2.16 1.14
CA THR A 188 8.70 -3.49 0.58
C THR A 188 9.73 -4.52 1.10
N LEU A 189 11.01 -4.14 1.15
CA LEU A 189 12.06 -4.99 1.73
C LEU A 189 11.82 -5.26 3.22
N ALA A 190 11.30 -4.28 3.96
CA ALA A 190 10.96 -4.43 5.37
C ALA A 190 9.92 -5.51 5.59
N GLU A 191 8.84 -5.51 4.82
CA GLU A 191 7.77 -6.50 4.94
C GLU A 191 8.22 -7.91 4.55
N ILE A 192 8.97 -8.02 3.45
CA ILE A 192 9.39 -9.32 2.91
C ILE A 192 10.57 -9.91 3.70
N GLY A 193 11.54 -9.08 4.02
CA GLY A 193 12.81 -9.47 4.65
C GLY A 193 12.76 -9.48 6.17
N LYS A 194 11.90 -8.66 6.78
CA LYS A 194 11.73 -8.56 8.24
C LYS A 194 13.09 -8.39 8.93
N THR A 195 13.39 -9.18 9.94
CA THR A 195 14.66 -9.14 10.68
C THR A 195 15.88 -9.45 9.81
N ASP A 196 15.72 -10.23 8.73
CA ASP A 196 16.85 -10.70 7.91
C ASP A 196 17.55 -9.57 7.13
N LEU A 197 16.86 -8.44 6.93
CA LEU A 197 17.41 -7.29 6.19
C LEU A 197 17.69 -6.09 7.09
N GLN A 198 17.88 -6.28 8.39
CA GLN A 198 18.20 -5.20 9.32
C GLN A 198 19.37 -4.32 8.86
N ILE A 199 20.43 -4.92 8.30
CA ILE A 199 21.58 -4.18 7.77
C ILE A 199 21.16 -3.22 6.65
N VAL A 200 20.24 -3.63 5.78
CA VAL A 200 19.71 -2.78 4.70
C VAL A 200 18.99 -1.56 5.28
N TYR A 201 18.21 -1.73 6.34
CA TYR A 201 17.51 -0.61 6.98
C TYR A 201 18.49 0.33 7.68
N ILE A 202 19.51 -0.20 8.36
CA ILE A 202 20.57 0.60 8.99
C ILE A 202 21.31 1.43 7.93
N ASP A 203 21.69 0.83 6.81
CA ASP A 203 22.37 1.53 5.72
C ASP A 203 21.48 2.64 5.13
N ALA A 204 20.18 2.42 5.03
CA ALA A 204 19.21 3.41 4.53
C ALA A 204 19.08 4.66 5.43
N LEU A 205 19.50 4.62 6.70
CA LEU A 205 19.60 5.82 7.55
C LEU A 205 20.60 6.85 7.01
N ALA A 206 21.54 6.42 6.18
CA ALA A 206 22.53 7.28 5.54
C ALA A 206 22.04 7.97 4.25
N ASP A 207 20.81 7.69 3.78
CA ASP A 207 20.28 8.27 2.54
C ASP A 207 20.31 9.81 2.56
N ARG A 208 20.22 10.47 1.40
CA ARG A 208 20.12 11.93 1.34
C ARG A 208 18.70 12.44 1.62
N ASN A 209 17.69 11.64 1.32
CA ASN A 209 16.29 12.00 1.41
C ASN A 209 15.68 11.59 2.75
N VAL A 210 14.81 12.44 3.30
CA VAL A 210 14.17 12.22 4.61
C VAL A 210 13.11 11.12 4.59
N MET A 211 12.46 10.87 3.45
CA MET A 211 11.44 9.84 3.29
C MET A 211 12.05 8.44 3.39
N VAL A 212 13.20 8.23 2.74
CA VAL A 212 13.94 6.95 2.82
C VAL A 212 14.39 6.67 4.26
N LYS A 213 14.85 7.70 4.98
CA LYS A 213 15.22 7.56 6.40
C LYS A 213 14.03 7.26 7.29
N TYR A 214 12.88 7.87 6.99
CA TYR A 214 11.65 7.60 7.70
C TYR A 214 11.26 6.12 7.57
N GLU A 215 11.27 5.57 6.35
CA GLU A 215 11.00 4.14 6.15
C GLU A 215 12.05 3.24 6.79
N ALA A 216 13.32 3.63 6.74
CA ALA A 216 14.39 2.91 7.43
C ALA A 216 14.15 2.84 8.95
N ILE A 217 13.73 3.94 9.58
CA ILE A 217 13.43 4.00 11.01
C ILE A 217 12.18 3.18 11.34
N ARG A 218 11.13 3.23 10.50
CA ARG A 218 9.96 2.36 10.64
C ARG A 218 10.36 0.89 10.62
N ALA A 219 11.15 0.49 9.62
CA ALA A 219 11.62 -0.88 9.49
C ALA A 219 12.47 -1.32 10.70
N ILE A 220 13.38 -0.46 11.18
CA ILE A 220 14.17 -0.73 12.39
C ILE A 220 13.31 -0.83 13.64
N TYR A 221 12.32 0.05 13.80
CA TYR A 221 11.42 -0.01 14.95
C TYR A 221 10.63 -1.33 15.00
N THR A 222 10.21 -1.84 13.85
CA THR A 222 9.43 -3.08 13.76
C THR A 222 10.30 -4.35 13.80
N TYR A 223 11.47 -4.33 13.16
CA TYR A 223 12.26 -5.53 12.87
C TYR A 223 13.73 -5.47 13.34
N GLY A 224 14.17 -4.35 13.91
CA GLY A 224 15.56 -4.18 14.36
C GLY A 224 15.78 -4.73 15.77
N ASP A 225 17.03 -5.10 16.04
CA ASP A 225 17.53 -5.49 17.35
C ASP A 225 18.58 -4.50 17.91
N GLU A 226 19.29 -4.90 18.97
CA GLU A 226 20.34 -4.10 19.62
C GLU A 226 21.39 -3.53 18.66
N MET A 227 21.68 -4.17 17.52
CA MET A 227 22.64 -3.65 16.55
C MET A 227 22.21 -2.30 15.94
N ALA A 228 20.92 -1.99 15.96
CA ALA A 228 20.40 -0.72 15.47
C ALA A 228 20.41 0.41 16.52
N ILE A 229 20.72 0.13 17.79
CA ILE A 229 20.75 1.14 18.87
C ILE A 229 21.67 2.30 18.51
N LYS A 230 22.94 2.01 18.20
CA LYS A 230 23.92 3.05 17.88
C LYS A 230 23.53 3.87 16.63
N PRO A 231 23.18 3.26 15.48
CA PRO A 231 22.68 4.00 14.31
C PRO A 231 21.48 4.90 14.61
N ILE A 232 20.51 4.42 15.39
CA ILE A 232 19.33 5.23 15.77
C ILE A 232 19.73 6.36 16.73
N CYS A 233 20.59 6.10 17.72
CA CYS A 233 21.13 7.13 18.61
C CYS A 233 21.83 8.24 17.82
N GLU A 234 22.68 7.91 16.85
CA GLU A 234 23.35 8.87 15.97
C GLU A 234 22.34 9.70 15.15
N ARG A 235 21.30 9.04 14.62
CA ARG A 235 20.25 9.69 13.84
C ARG A 235 19.41 10.65 14.68
N VAL A 236 18.93 10.20 15.84
CA VAL A 236 18.21 11.02 16.84
C VAL A 236 19.04 12.24 17.21
N ASN A 237 20.32 12.03 17.53
CA ASN A 237 21.27 13.07 17.86
C ASN A 237 21.41 14.13 16.76
N LYS A 238 21.40 13.72 15.49
CA LYS A 238 21.43 14.61 14.32
C LYS A 238 20.12 15.39 14.16
N VAL A 239 18.97 14.75 14.38
CA VAL A 239 17.63 15.39 14.30
C VAL A 239 17.48 16.47 15.37
N VAL A 240 17.86 16.19 16.62
CA VAL A 240 17.73 17.16 17.73
C VAL A 240 18.83 18.23 17.77
N ALA A 241 19.89 18.09 16.96
CA ALA A 241 21.04 18.99 16.99
C ALA A 241 20.70 20.44 16.61
N ARG A 242 19.68 20.65 15.76
CA ARG A 242 19.28 21.96 15.25
C ARG A 242 17.76 22.09 15.30
N ARG A 243 17.26 23.31 15.55
CA ARG A 243 15.84 23.62 15.49
C ARG A 243 15.32 23.38 14.07
N ARG A 244 14.28 22.55 13.93
CA ARG A 244 13.58 22.34 12.65
C ARG A 244 12.67 23.54 12.37
N LYS A 245 12.76 24.07 11.15
CA LYS A 245 12.10 25.34 10.76
C LYS A 245 10.72 25.17 10.14
N ASN A 246 10.35 23.96 9.71
CA ASN A 246 9.08 23.69 9.03
C ASN A 246 8.39 22.53 9.75
N GLU A 247 7.24 22.80 10.36
CA GLU A 247 6.30 21.77 10.81
C GLU A 247 5.72 21.15 9.53
N VAL A 248 6.17 19.95 9.18
CA VAL A 248 5.46 19.13 8.20
C VAL A 248 4.17 18.70 8.88
N GLU A 249 3.04 18.73 8.16
CA GLU A 249 1.76 18.24 8.67
C GLU A 249 1.98 16.92 9.42
N PRO A 250 1.37 16.74 10.61
CA PRO A 250 1.55 15.56 11.41
C PRO A 250 1.09 14.34 10.61
N ILE A 251 2.05 13.61 10.04
CA ILE A 251 1.90 12.19 9.77
C ILE A 251 1.67 11.56 11.14
N ASP A 252 0.76 10.58 11.24
CA ASP A 252 0.32 10.00 12.52
C ASP A 252 1.48 9.59 13.45
N GLU A 253 2.67 9.27 12.90
CA GLU A 253 3.91 9.12 13.67
C GLU A 253 5.11 9.80 12.99
N SER A 254 5.71 10.78 13.65
CA SER A 254 6.93 11.46 13.16
C SER A 254 8.18 10.57 13.29
N GLU A 255 9.17 10.78 12.41
CA GLU A 255 10.47 10.08 12.41
C GLU A 255 11.11 9.99 13.81
N ILE A 256 11.15 11.11 14.53
CA ILE A 256 11.78 11.17 15.86
C ILE A 256 10.99 10.39 16.90
N ILE A 257 9.66 10.37 16.81
CA ILE A 257 8.80 9.61 17.72
C ILE A 257 9.08 8.12 17.56
N ILE A 258 9.11 7.63 16.32
CA ILE A 258 9.35 6.21 16.02
C ILE A 258 10.75 5.80 16.49
N ALA A 259 11.76 6.62 16.20
CA ALA A 259 13.13 6.37 16.65
C ALA A 259 13.22 6.31 18.19
N LEU A 260 12.53 7.20 18.90
CA LEU A 260 12.54 7.20 20.36
C LEU A 260 11.75 6.04 20.96
N ARG A 261 10.67 5.58 20.32
CA ARG A 261 9.98 4.34 20.73
C ARG A 261 10.89 3.13 20.62
N PHE A 262 11.66 3.03 19.54
CA PHE A 262 12.68 1.98 19.41
C PHE A 262 13.69 2.06 20.54
N LEU A 263 14.32 3.22 20.76
CA LEU A 263 15.31 3.40 21.83
C LEU A 263 14.72 3.12 23.22
N HIS A 264 13.45 3.45 23.46
CA HIS A 264 12.80 3.19 24.75
C HIS A 264 12.72 1.71 25.11
N GLN A 265 12.71 0.80 24.11
CA GLN A 265 12.76 -0.64 24.35
C GLN A 265 14.10 -1.09 24.99
N PHE A 266 15.14 -0.27 24.90
CA PHE A 266 16.50 -0.52 25.40
C PHE A 266 16.95 0.55 26.42
N ALA A 267 16.02 1.04 27.24
CA ALA A 267 16.25 2.14 28.18
C ALA A 267 17.20 1.78 29.36
N ASP A 268 17.71 0.56 29.41
CA ASP A 268 18.75 0.08 30.30
C ASP A 268 20.17 0.34 29.76
N GLN A 269 20.31 0.56 28.44
CA GLN A 269 21.60 0.76 27.79
C GLN A 269 22.13 2.18 28.02
N GLU A 270 23.40 2.30 28.41
CA GLU A 270 24.02 3.60 28.74
C GLU A 270 24.00 4.58 27.56
N GLU A 271 24.22 4.09 26.33
CA GLU A 271 24.19 4.92 25.12
C GLU A 271 22.79 5.48 24.83
N VAL A 272 21.75 4.68 25.11
CA VAL A 272 20.35 5.08 24.98
C VAL A 272 20.04 6.19 25.98
N LEU A 273 20.38 5.99 27.26
CA LEU A 273 20.15 6.98 28.31
C LEU A 273 20.83 8.32 27.99
N LYS A 274 22.09 8.30 27.53
CA LYS A 274 22.80 9.51 27.07
C LYS A 274 22.08 10.23 25.93
N THR A 275 21.50 9.46 25.00
CA THR A 275 20.74 10.02 23.88
C THR A 275 19.42 10.63 24.36
N LEU A 276 18.69 9.95 25.25
CA LEU A 276 17.45 10.46 25.85
C LEU A 276 17.71 11.75 26.65
N ASP A 277 18.78 11.79 27.46
CA ASP A 277 19.21 13.01 28.17
C ASP A 277 19.42 14.19 27.21
N LYS A 278 20.09 13.94 26.09
CA LYS A 278 20.34 14.97 25.08
C LYS A 278 19.06 15.41 24.38
N VAL A 279 18.14 14.50 24.09
CA VAL A 279 16.81 14.80 23.55
C VAL A 279 16.04 15.68 24.52
N TYR A 280 16.03 15.35 25.82
CA TYR A 280 15.41 16.18 26.86
C TYR A 280 16.02 17.57 26.87
N ASN A 281 17.34 17.69 26.94
CA ASN A 281 18.03 18.98 27.02
C ASN A 281 17.82 19.84 25.76
N LYS A 282 17.68 19.21 24.59
CA LYS A 282 17.45 19.88 23.31
C LYS A 282 15.99 19.87 22.85
N ARG A 283 15.04 19.51 23.72
CA ARG A 283 13.61 19.36 23.36
C ARG A 283 13.00 20.60 22.73
N GLY A 284 13.53 21.80 23.02
CA GLY A 284 13.12 23.05 22.35
C GLY A 284 13.37 23.10 20.82
N ASN A 285 14.15 22.17 20.27
CA ASN A 285 14.37 22.00 18.84
C ASN A 285 13.30 21.14 18.15
N LEU A 286 12.44 20.49 18.91
CA LEU A 286 11.35 19.62 18.45
C LEU A 286 10.04 20.41 18.26
N PHE A 287 9.14 19.86 17.45
CA PHE A 287 7.79 20.40 17.27
C PHE A 287 6.98 20.27 18.57
N MET A 288 5.88 21.04 18.64
CA MET A 288 5.00 21.03 19.80
C MET A 288 4.40 19.63 20.05
N SER A 289 3.95 18.97 18.97
CA SER A 289 3.39 17.61 19.01
C SER A 289 4.38 16.59 19.57
N GLU A 290 5.63 16.63 19.11
CA GLU A 290 6.69 15.71 19.55
C GLU A 290 7.09 15.94 21.01
N ARG A 291 7.16 17.20 21.46
CA ARG A 291 7.39 17.52 22.88
C ARG A 291 6.26 17.03 23.77
N LYS A 292 5.02 17.19 23.31
CA LYS A 292 3.85 16.66 24.01
C LYS A 292 3.94 15.15 24.13
N TRP A 293 4.21 14.46 23.02
CA TRP A 293 4.38 13.01 23.00
C TRP A 293 5.51 12.53 23.93
N LEU A 294 6.67 13.20 23.89
CA LEU A 294 7.82 12.91 24.76
C LEU A 294 7.44 12.87 26.24
N ARG A 295 6.71 13.89 26.70
CA ARG A 295 6.25 14.00 28.08
C ARG A 295 5.17 12.96 28.40
N ASP A 296 4.24 12.74 27.48
CA ASP A 296 3.04 11.95 27.77
C ASP A 296 3.29 10.43 27.62
N SER A 297 4.31 10.00 26.87
CA SER A 297 4.46 8.60 26.42
C SER A 297 5.75 7.88 26.85
N ILE A 298 6.73 8.55 27.45
CA ILE A 298 7.98 7.92 27.89
C ILE A 298 8.20 8.23 29.37
N SER A 299 8.14 7.21 30.23
CA SER A 299 8.27 7.32 31.69
C SER A 299 9.55 8.03 32.12
N TYR A 300 10.66 7.77 31.43
CA TYR A 300 11.95 8.42 31.66
C TYR A 300 11.85 9.96 31.67
N PHE A 301 11.07 10.56 30.74
CA PHE A 301 10.90 12.01 30.70
C PHE A 301 9.91 12.52 31.75
N GLN A 302 8.92 11.72 32.13
CA GLN A 302 7.97 12.05 33.20
C GLN A 302 8.67 12.13 34.56
N GLU A 303 9.60 11.21 34.84
CA GLU A 303 10.39 11.21 36.07
C GLU A 303 11.31 12.44 36.13
N LYS A 304 11.97 12.79 35.02
CA LYS A 304 12.80 14.00 34.89
C LYS A 304 12.05 15.31 35.10
N GLU A 305 10.75 15.40 34.81
CA GLU A 305 9.95 16.60 35.07
C GLU A 305 9.51 16.73 36.54
N ARG A 306 9.55 15.63 37.31
CA ARG A 306 9.19 15.61 38.73
C ARG A 306 10.37 15.90 39.67
N MET A 307 11.60 15.84 39.15
CA MET A 307 12.86 16.13 39.86
C MET A 307 13.25 17.61 39.70
#